data_AF-A0A2E4EKB7-F1
#
_entry.id   AF-A0A2E4EKB7-F1
#
_cell.length_a   1.000
_cell.length_b   1.000
_cell.length_c   1.000
_cell.angle_alpha   90.00
_cell.angle_beta   90.00
_cell.angle_gamma   90.00
#
_symmetry.space_group_name_H-M   'P 1'
#
loop_
_entity.id
_entity.type
_entity.pdbx_description
1 polymer ?
#
loop_
_entity_poly.entity_id
_entity_poly.type
_entity_poly.pdbx_seq_one_letter_code
_entity_poly.pdbx_strand_id
1 'polypeptide(L)'
;MSGIDKVVAAYEKHRFEGTELIEALKALREEFKAAEDPTLTKVCRLAYEHIEANSDFIVDVFEEEREEGEQTSFEYFLELVKEPNNKFNREEIQEYKLLLLEDLD
;
A
#
# COMPACT_ATOMS: atom_id res chain seq x y z
N MET A 1 9.51 -16.23 1.82
CA MET A 1 8.55 -15.25 1.30
C MET A 1 8.50 -14.12 2.32
N SER A 2 8.94 -12.93 1.92
CA SER A 2 8.91 -11.74 2.77
C SER A 2 7.46 -11.31 3.07
N GLY A 3 7.24 -10.40 4.03
CA GLY A 3 5.89 -9.88 4.30
C GLY A 3 5.26 -9.24 3.07
N ILE A 4 6.02 -8.48 2.29
CA ILE A 4 5.54 -7.81 1.07
C ILE A 4 5.17 -8.83 -0.03
N ASP A 5 5.92 -9.91 -0.18
CA ASP A 5 5.58 -10.97 -1.14
C ASP A 5 4.21 -11.63 -0.83
N LYS A 6 3.85 -11.74 0.46
CA LYS A 6 2.54 -12.26 0.86
C LYS A 6 1.41 -11.29 0.53
N VAL A 7 1.64 -9.98 0.70
CA VAL A 7 0.66 -8.94 0.32
C VAL A 7 0.41 -8.99 -1.18
N VAL A 8 1.47 -9.07 -1.97
CA VAL A 8 1.38 -9.19 -3.44
C VAL A 8 0.60 -10.43 -3.83
N ALA A 9 0.94 -11.60 -3.26
CA ALA A 9 0.23 -12.85 -3.56
C ALA A 9 -1.25 -12.82 -3.17
N ALA A 10 -1.60 -12.19 -2.04
CA ALA A 10 -3.00 -12.03 -1.63
C ALA A 10 -3.76 -11.12 -2.61
N TYR A 11 -3.16 -10.01 -3.03
CA TYR A 11 -3.75 -9.10 -4.00
C TYR A 11 -3.91 -9.73 -5.40
N GLU A 12 -2.92 -10.48 -5.89
CA GLU A 12 -3.01 -11.17 -7.18
C GLU A 12 -4.14 -12.22 -7.20
N LYS A 13 -4.38 -12.88 -6.06
CA LYS A 13 -5.37 -13.95 -5.95
C LYS A 13 -6.79 -13.43 -5.74
N HIS A 14 -6.96 -12.37 -4.96
CA HIS A 14 -8.26 -11.91 -4.48
C HIS A 14 -8.57 -10.45 -4.78
N ARG A 15 -7.62 -9.69 -5.32
CA ARG A 15 -7.70 -8.23 -5.40
C ARG A 15 -8.09 -7.66 -4.02
N PHE A 16 -9.16 -6.87 -3.95
CA PHE A 16 -9.69 -6.31 -2.71
C PHE A 16 -10.80 -7.17 -2.07
N GLU A 17 -11.07 -8.36 -2.60
CA GLU A 17 -12.10 -9.26 -2.08
C GLU A 17 -11.61 -10.08 -0.88
N GLY A 18 -12.48 -10.27 0.13
CA GLY A 18 -12.18 -11.07 1.30
C GLY A 18 -11.20 -10.41 2.29
N THR A 19 -10.65 -11.19 3.23
CA THR A 19 -9.79 -10.67 4.31
C THR A 19 -8.31 -10.93 4.12
N GLU A 20 -7.91 -11.79 3.16
CA GLU A 20 -6.52 -12.23 3.00
C GLU A 20 -5.56 -11.05 2.77
N LEU A 21 -5.95 -10.07 1.93
CA LEU A 21 -5.12 -8.88 1.67
C LEU A 21 -4.94 -8.02 2.93
N ILE A 22 -6.04 -7.78 3.66
CA ILE A 22 -6.02 -6.97 4.90
C ILE A 22 -5.18 -7.64 5.98
N GLU A 23 -5.30 -8.96 6.14
CA GLU A 23 -4.49 -9.73 7.09
C GLU A 23 -3.01 -9.69 6.73
N ALA A 24 -2.67 -9.80 5.43
CA ALA A 24 -1.30 -9.68 4.96
C ALA A 24 -0.72 -8.27 5.21
N LEU A 25 -1.48 -7.20 4.96
CA LEU A 25 -1.06 -5.83 5.25
C LEU A 25 -0.88 -5.60 6.76
N LYS A 26 -1.78 -6.10 7.60
CA LYS A 26 -1.65 -6.04 9.07
C LYS A 26 -0.38 -6.77 9.55
N ALA A 27 -0.05 -7.91 8.97
CA ALA A 27 1.18 -8.63 9.27
C ALA A 27 2.43 -7.85 8.81
N LEU A 28 2.42 -7.32 7.59
CA LEU A 28 3.52 -6.50 7.05
C LEU A 28 3.79 -5.26 7.91
N ARG A 29 2.73 -4.63 8.43
CA ARG A 29 2.86 -3.52 9.38
C ARG A 29 3.63 -3.90 10.64
N GLU A 30 3.39 -5.09 11.22
CA GLU A 30 4.12 -5.52 12.41
C GLU A 30 5.60 -5.82 12.09
N GLU A 31 5.93 -6.28 10.86
CA GLU A 31 7.31 -6.39 10.39
C GLU A 31 8.01 -5.02 10.34
N PHE A 32 7.36 -4.01 9.74
CA PHE A 32 7.91 -2.65 9.69
C PHE A 32 8.04 -1.99 11.06
N LYS A 33 7.11 -2.28 11.98
CA LYS A 33 7.18 -1.81 13.36
C LYS A 33 8.36 -2.44 14.10
N ALA A 34 8.61 -3.74 13.91
CA ALA A 34 9.75 -4.43 14.47
C ALA A 34 11.09 -3.95 13.88
N ALA A 35 11.08 -3.49 12.63
CA ALA A 35 12.22 -2.86 11.96
C ALA A 35 12.41 -1.38 12.31
N GLU A 36 11.60 -0.82 13.22
CA GLU A 36 11.62 0.59 13.63
C GLU A 36 11.46 1.58 12.45
N ASP A 37 10.68 1.21 11.43
CA ASP A 37 10.34 2.10 10.32
C ASP A 37 8.96 2.74 10.52
N PRO A 38 8.87 3.95 11.10
CA PRO A 38 7.59 4.59 11.38
C PRO A 38 6.83 4.99 10.12
N THR A 39 7.52 5.31 9.02
CA THR A 39 6.87 5.68 7.75
C THR A 39 6.12 4.47 7.20
N LEU A 40 6.83 3.34 7.05
CA LEU A 40 6.23 2.13 6.48
C LEU A 40 5.16 1.54 7.40
N THR A 41 5.36 1.63 8.72
CA THR A 41 4.34 1.24 9.70
C THR A 41 3.06 2.05 9.54
N LYS A 42 3.17 3.38 9.36
CA LYS A 42 2.02 4.28 9.24
C LYS A 42 1.31 4.14 7.89
N VAL A 43 2.05 4.12 6.78
CA VAL A 43 1.44 4.02 5.44
C VAL A 43 0.77 2.65 5.24
N CYS A 44 1.37 1.57 5.73
CA CYS A 44 0.76 0.23 5.64
C CYS A 44 -0.53 0.15 6.46
N ARG A 45 -0.58 0.83 7.62
CA ARG A 45 -1.81 0.99 8.39
C ARG A 45 -2.90 1.72 7.62
N LEU A 46 -2.56 2.90 7.10
CA LEU A 46 -3.50 3.73 6.35
C LEU A 46 -4.02 3.00 5.12
N ALA A 47 -3.16 2.27 4.40
CA ALA A 47 -3.55 1.51 3.22
C ALA A 47 -4.62 0.45 3.53
N TYR A 48 -4.46 -0.35 4.59
CA TYR A 48 -5.50 -1.33 4.92
C TYR A 48 -6.77 -0.68 5.49
N GLU A 49 -6.66 0.42 6.23
CA GLU A 49 -7.83 1.17 6.74
C GLU A 49 -8.65 1.75 5.57
N HIS A 50 -7.97 2.28 4.56
CA HIS A 50 -8.58 2.75 3.31
C HIS A 50 -9.33 1.65 2.58
N ILE A 51 -8.69 0.48 2.40
CA ILE A 51 -9.32 -0.66 1.73
C ILE A 51 -10.50 -1.20 2.55
N GLU A 52 -10.40 -1.26 3.88
CA GLU A 52 -11.51 -1.65 4.75
C GLU A 52 -12.71 -0.68 4.64
N ALA A 53 -12.44 0.63 4.50
CA ALA A 53 -13.48 1.66 4.38
C ALA A 53 -14.15 1.66 2.99
N ASN A 54 -13.37 1.44 1.93
CA ASN A 54 -13.81 1.66 0.55
C ASN A 54 -14.04 0.37 -0.25
N SER A 55 -13.62 -0.79 0.27
CA SER A 55 -13.53 -2.07 -0.48
C SER A 55 -12.69 -2.00 -1.75
N ASP A 56 -11.83 -0.99 -1.86
CA ASP A 56 -10.97 -0.68 -3.00
C ASP A 56 -9.83 0.24 -2.55
N PHE A 57 -8.83 0.47 -3.39
CA PHE A 57 -7.72 1.40 -3.16
C PHE A 57 -7.83 2.61 -4.08
N ILE A 58 -8.67 3.57 -3.65
CA ILE A 58 -9.06 4.77 -4.40
C ILE A 58 -8.16 5.95 -4.02
N VAL A 59 -6.87 5.81 -4.26
CA VAL A 59 -5.90 6.91 -4.11
C VAL A 59 -5.20 7.07 -5.43
N ASP A 60 -5.11 8.28 -5.95
CA ASP A 60 -4.37 8.56 -7.17
C ASP A 60 -3.17 9.46 -6.86
N VAL A 61 -1.97 8.98 -7.20
CA VAL A 61 -0.72 9.76 -7.06
C VAL A 61 -0.24 10.29 -8.40
N PHE A 62 -0.91 9.92 -9.49
CA PHE A 62 -0.52 10.31 -10.83
C PHE A 62 -1.08 11.69 -11.11
N GLU A 63 -0.22 12.61 -11.56
CA GLU A 63 -0.64 13.96 -11.93
C GLU A 63 -1.45 13.99 -13.24
N GLU A 64 -1.34 12.94 -14.06
CA GLU A 64 -2.01 12.81 -15.36
C GLU A 64 -3.00 11.63 -15.36
N GLU A 65 -4.11 11.79 -16.11
CA GLU A 65 -5.10 10.72 -16.32
C GLU A 65 -4.43 9.53 -17.02
N ARG A 66 -4.54 8.35 -16.40
CA ARG A 66 -3.96 7.12 -16.94
C ARG A 66 -4.91 6.40 -17.89
N GLU A 67 -4.34 5.75 -18.90
CA GLU A 67 -5.11 4.92 -19.82
C GLU A 67 -5.59 3.62 -19.16
N GLU A 68 -6.74 3.14 -19.63
CA GLU A 68 -7.33 1.88 -19.17
C GLU A 68 -6.40 0.71 -19.53
N GLY A 69 -5.88 0.00 -18.53
CA GLY A 69 -4.91 -1.09 -18.69
C GLY A 69 -3.49 -0.78 -18.22
N GLU A 70 -3.23 0.45 -17.77
CA GLU A 70 -2.02 0.77 -17.03
C GLU A 70 -2.02 0.17 -15.61
N GLN A 71 -0.82 0.10 -15.01
CA GLN A 71 -0.63 -0.34 -13.63
C GLN A 71 -1.58 0.40 -12.70
N THR A 72 -2.30 -0.28 -11.80
CA THR A 72 -3.18 0.40 -10.84
C THR A 72 -2.37 1.17 -9.79
N SER A 73 -2.98 2.15 -9.12
CA SER A 73 -2.33 2.90 -8.03
C SER A 73 -1.85 1.97 -6.91
N PHE A 74 -2.66 0.97 -6.55
CA PHE A 74 -2.25 -0.02 -5.56
C PHE A 74 -1.07 -0.89 -6.03
N GLU A 75 -1.04 -1.31 -7.29
CA GLU A 75 0.11 -2.04 -7.84
C GLU A 75 1.39 -1.21 -7.78
N TYR A 76 1.29 0.09 -8.08
CA TYR A 76 2.41 1.00 -7.95
C TYR A 76 2.87 1.16 -6.50
N PHE A 77 1.94 1.38 -5.58
CA PHE A 77 2.22 1.39 -4.13
C PHE A 77 2.98 0.13 -3.67
N LEU A 78 2.56 -1.06 -4.11
CA LEU A 78 3.24 -2.31 -3.77
C LEU A 78 4.66 -2.38 -4.31
N GLU A 79 4.92 -1.85 -5.51
CA GLU A 79 6.28 -1.76 -6.06
C GLU A 79 7.19 -0.83 -5.27
N LEU A 80 6.68 0.33 -4.85
CA LEU A 80 7.45 1.25 -4.01
C LEU A 80 7.83 0.58 -2.68
N VAL A 81 6.89 -0.13 -2.05
CA VAL A 81 7.09 -0.82 -0.76
C VAL A 81 8.00 -2.05 -0.87
N LYS A 82 8.21 -2.62 -2.06
CA LYS A 82 9.21 -3.68 -2.28
C LYS A 82 10.65 -3.16 -2.13
N GLU A 83 10.89 -1.91 -2.49
CA GLU A 83 12.22 -1.27 -2.42
C GLU A 83 12.20 0.07 -1.64
N PRO A 84 11.81 0.07 -0.35
CA PRO A 84 11.50 1.30 0.38
C PRO A 84 12.75 2.09 0.81
N ASN A 85 13.95 1.56 0.54
CA ASN A 85 15.24 2.22 0.77
C ASN A 85 15.71 3.00 -0.47
N ASN A 86 15.08 2.80 -1.63
CA ASN A 86 15.29 3.68 -2.76
C ASN A 86 14.76 5.08 -2.38
N LYS A 87 15.57 6.11 -2.57
CA LYS A 87 15.25 7.48 -2.17
C LYS A 87 13.96 7.98 -2.84
N PHE A 88 13.78 7.72 -4.12
CA PHE A 88 12.60 8.16 -4.87
C PHE A 88 11.36 7.42 -4.38
N ASN A 89 11.44 6.09 -4.25
CA ASN A 89 10.33 5.32 -3.68
C ASN A 89 9.94 5.81 -2.28
N ARG A 90 10.93 6.21 -1.47
CA ARG A 90 10.69 6.71 -0.13
C ARG A 90 9.97 8.07 -0.12
N GLU A 91 10.23 8.92 -1.11
CA GLU A 91 9.52 10.20 -1.30
C GLU A 91 8.06 9.92 -1.69
N GLU A 92 7.82 9.06 -2.67
CA GLU A 92 6.46 8.73 -3.16
C GLU A 92 5.63 7.96 -2.11
N ILE A 93 6.26 7.11 -1.30
CA ILE A 93 5.59 6.48 -0.14
C ILE A 93 5.09 7.53 0.86
N GLN A 94 5.80 8.66 1.01
CA GLN A 94 5.34 9.74 1.88
C GLN A 94 4.16 10.48 1.28
N GLU A 95 4.09 10.62 -0.05
CA GLU A 95 2.95 11.19 -0.76
C GLU A 95 1.71 10.32 -0.59
N TYR A 96 1.81 9.00 -0.83
CA TYR A 96 0.74 8.05 -0.52
C TYR A 96 0.26 8.19 0.93
N LYS A 97 1.19 8.31 1.89
CA LYS A 97 0.85 8.47 3.30
C LYS A 97 0.08 9.76 3.57
N LEU A 98 0.35 10.85 2.86
CA LEU A 98 -0.40 12.10 3.00
C LEU A 98 -1.79 11.98 2.40
N LEU A 99 -1.91 11.45 1.18
CA LEU A 99 -3.20 11.27 0.51
C LEU A 99 -4.13 10.31 1.26
N LEU A 100 -3.60 9.17 1.72
CA LEU A 100 -4.36 8.23 2.55
C LEU A 100 -4.73 8.80 3.93
N LEU A 101 -3.96 9.75 4.44
CA LEU A 101 -4.32 10.43 5.69
C LEU A 101 -5.47 11.41 5.46
N GLU A 102 -5.44 12.14 4.36
CA GLU A 102 -6.50 13.08 3.97
C GLU A 102 -7.84 12.39 3.68
N ASP A 103 -7.83 11.18 3.10
CA ASP A 103 -9.05 10.40 2.86
C ASP A 103 -9.73 9.93 4.17
N LEU A 104 -8.95 9.70 5.23
CA LEU A 104 -9.41 9.09 6.48
C LEU A 104 -9.70 10.11 7.60
N ASP A 105 -9.46 11.40 7.39
CA ASP A 105 -9.74 12.51 8.34
C ASP A 105 -11.14 13.11 8.13
#